data_AF-A0A3L8A3H9-F1
#
_entry.id   AF-A0A3L8A3H9-F1
#
_cell.length_a   1.000
_cell.length_b   1.000
_cell.length_c   1.000
_cell.angle_alpha   90.00
_cell.angle_beta   90.00
_cell.angle_gamma   90.00
#
_symmetry.space_group_name_H-M   'P 1'
#
loop_
_entity.id
_entity.type
_entity.pdbx_description
1 polymer ?
#
loop_
_entity_poly.entity_id
_entity_poly.type
_entity_poly.pdbx_seq_one_letter_code
_entity_poly.pdbx_strand_id
1 'polypeptide(L)'
;MAKFINPFTDVGFKKIFGQEVSKDLLIDFLNDLLVDEKSITDITFLDKEILPEYMGDRGVIYDIYCTTENGEQFIVEMQNRQQVNFRERALYYLSHAVSRQGEKGADWRFGLKAVYGVFFMNFRLENMPHKLRTDIVLSDRDTHEQFSDKLRFIFIELPSFTKEEEECVTDFERWIYVLKNMETLNRMPFKARKSVFEKLEKIVDIASLSKEERMKYDESIKVYRDSLVTMEFAEQKGRAEGLAEGMAKG
;
A
#
# COMPACT_ATOMS: atom_id res chain seq x y z
N MET A 1 24.29 6.16 9.00
CA MET A 1 23.34 6.42 7.89
C MET A 1 22.61 5.11 7.61
N ALA A 2 21.31 5.17 7.33
CA ALA A 2 20.56 4.00 6.88
C ALA A 2 21.25 3.41 5.64
N LYS A 3 21.29 2.07 5.55
CA LYS A 3 21.87 1.36 4.42
C LYS A 3 20.86 1.23 3.27
N PHE A 4 19.60 1.00 3.62
CA PHE A 4 18.53 0.77 2.66
C PHE A 4 17.51 1.90 2.65
N ILE A 5 16.86 2.07 1.50
CA ILE A 5 15.77 3.03 1.28
C ILE A 5 14.64 2.80 2.28
N ASN A 6 14.01 3.88 2.77
CA ASN A 6 12.80 3.79 3.59
C ASN A 6 11.55 3.59 2.70
N PRO A 7 10.80 2.46 2.81
CA PRO A 7 9.61 2.19 2.01
C PRO A 7 8.42 3.10 2.34
N PHE A 8 8.45 3.82 3.45
CA PHE A 8 7.40 4.77 3.83
C PHE A 8 7.47 6.09 3.07
N THR A 9 8.53 6.34 2.30
CA THR A 9 8.53 7.51 1.41
C THR A 9 7.90 7.16 0.07
N ASP A 10 7.28 8.16 -0.57
CA ASP A 10 6.70 8.02 -1.91
C ASP A 10 7.72 7.46 -2.93
N VAL A 11 8.92 8.04 -2.92
CA VAL A 11 10.03 7.62 -3.79
C VAL A 11 10.47 6.19 -3.44
N GLY A 12 10.59 5.86 -2.16
CA GLY A 12 11.04 4.55 -1.73
C GLY A 12 10.07 3.44 -2.10
N PHE A 13 8.78 3.66 -1.83
CA PHE A 13 7.72 2.71 -2.19
C PHE A 13 7.66 2.46 -3.71
N LYS A 14 7.69 3.54 -4.50
CA LYS A 14 7.68 3.46 -5.97
C LYS A 14 8.96 2.86 -6.54
N LYS A 15 10.12 3.06 -5.90
CA LYS A 15 11.37 2.39 -6.29
C LYS A 15 11.26 0.87 -6.11
N ILE A 16 10.66 0.42 -5.02
CA ILE A 16 10.50 -1.00 -4.69
C ILE A 16 9.48 -1.67 -5.62
N PHE A 17 8.29 -1.10 -5.78
CA PHE A 17 7.17 -1.80 -6.44
C PHE A 17 6.66 -1.15 -7.73
N GLY A 18 7.09 0.08 -8.05
CA GLY A 18 6.50 0.89 -9.12
C GLY A 18 7.37 1.08 -10.36
N GLN A 19 8.44 0.29 -10.55
CA GLN A 19 9.31 0.39 -11.72
C GLN A 19 9.33 -0.92 -12.51
N GLU A 20 9.45 -0.83 -13.83
CA GLU A 20 9.50 -2.03 -14.69
C GLU A 20 10.65 -2.97 -14.31
N VAL A 21 11.80 -2.42 -13.92
CA VAL A 21 12.97 -3.19 -13.47
C VAL A 21 12.73 -3.98 -12.16
N SER A 22 11.78 -3.52 -11.34
CA SER A 22 11.42 -4.10 -10.05
C SER A 22 10.02 -4.73 -10.03
N LYS A 23 9.40 -4.89 -11.20
CA LYS A 23 8.06 -5.45 -11.39
C LYS A 23 7.86 -6.83 -10.75
N ASP A 24 8.88 -7.68 -10.82
CA ASP A 24 8.89 -8.99 -10.19
C ASP A 24 8.81 -8.94 -8.66
N LEU A 25 9.32 -7.88 -8.01
CA LEU A 25 9.16 -7.67 -6.57
C LEU A 25 7.67 -7.49 -6.21
N LEU A 26 6.92 -6.75 -7.03
CA LEU A 26 5.50 -6.54 -6.82
C LEU A 26 4.71 -7.83 -7.08
N ILE A 27 5.00 -8.54 -8.18
CA ILE A 27 4.38 -9.84 -8.49
C ILE A 27 4.59 -10.82 -7.32
N ASP A 28 5.83 -10.92 -6.84
CA ASP A 28 6.20 -11.81 -5.75
C ASP A 28 5.45 -11.47 -4.45
N PHE A 29 5.42 -10.19 -4.08
CA PHE A 29 4.67 -9.73 -2.92
C PHE A 29 3.17 -10.03 -3.05
N LEU A 30 2.55 -9.76 -4.21
CA LEU A 30 1.12 -9.99 -4.42
C LEU A 30 0.77 -11.50 -4.38
N ASN A 31 1.63 -12.36 -4.91
CA ASN A 31 1.47 -13.81 -4.81
C ASN A 31 1.61 -14.31 -3.36
N ASP A 32 2.54 -13.76 -2.58
CA ASP A 32 2.66 -14.11 -1.16
C ASP A 32 1.47 -13.57 -0.34
N LEU A 33 0.96 -12.39 -0.69
CA LEU A 33 -0.23 -11.81 -0.08
C LEU A 33 -1.47 -12.65 -0.39
N LEU A 34 -1.63 -13.11 -1.63
CA LEU A 34 -2.79 -13.87 -2.10
C LEU A 34 -2.45 -15.34 -2.30
N VAL A 35 -1.63 -15.89 -1.39
CA VAL A 35 -1.22 -17.29 -1.41
C VAL A 35 -2.44 -18.20 -1.49
N ASP A 36 -2.36 -19.23 -2.33
CA ASP A 36 -3.44 -20.17 -2.66
C ASP A 36 -4.68 -19.57 -3.36
N GLU A 37 -4.76 -18.24 -3.49
CA GLU A 37 -5.86 -17.54 -4.15
C GLU A 37 -5.48 -17.07 -5.57
N LYS A 38 -4.22 -16.69 -5.77
CA LYS A 38 -3.68 -16.16 -7.03
C LYS A 38 -2.31 -16.73 -7.38
N SER A 39 -2.04 -16.73 -8.68
CA SER A 39 -0.73 -17.04 -9.26
C SER A 39 -0.49 -16.09 -10.42
N ILE A 40 -0.08 -14.87 -10.09
CA ILE A 40 0.23 -13.80 -11.04
C ILE A 40 1.57 -14.14 -11.70
N THR A 41 1.56 -14.24 -13.02
CA THR A 41 2.77 -14.49 -13.82
C THR A 41 3.35 -13.20 -14.39
N ASP A 42 2.50 -12.21 -14.67
CA ASP A 42 2.94 -10.93 -15.21
C ASP A 42 1.97 -9.79 -14.85
N ILE A 43 2.48 -8.55 -14.87
CA ILE A 43 1.67 -7.34 -14.67
C ILE A 43 2.03 -6.24 -15.67
N THR A 44 1.07 -5.45 -16.13
CA THR A 44 1.35 -4.21 -16.88
C THR A 44 1.01 -3.02 -16.01
N PHE A 45 1.96 -2.11 -15.77
CA PHE A 45 1.66 -0.86 -15.09
C PHE A 45 0.73 0.00 -15.95
N LEU A 46 -0.33 0.52 -15.32
CA LEU A 46 -1.32 1.39 -15.93
C LEU A 46 -1.02 2.85 -15.54
N ASP A 47 -1.64 3.79 -16.25
CA ASP A 47 -1.53 5.20 -15.89
C ASP A 47 -2.14 5.44 -14.50
N LYS A 48 -1.30 5.94 -13.60
CA LYS A 48 -1.65 6.19 -12.20
C LYS A 48 -2.30 7.55 -12.00
N GLU A 49 -2.13 8.47 -12.95
CA GLU A 49 -2.73 9.81 -12.91
C GLU A 49 -4.03 9.80 -13.71
N ILE A 50 -5.11 9.54 -13.00
CA ILE A 50 -6.44 9.59 -13.58
C ILE A 50 -6.92 11.04 -13.58
N LEU A 51 -6.92 11.61 -14.77
CA LEU A 51 -7.49 12.94 -15.00
C LEU A 51 -9.01 12.93 -14.75
N PRO A 52 -9.54 14.04 -14.20
CA PRO A 52 -10.98 14.20 -14.05
C PRO A 52 -11.70 14.15 -15.40
N GLU A 53 -12.91 13.55 -15.41
CA GLU A 53 -13.72 13.42 -16.63
C GLU A 53 -14.38 14.75 -17.02
N TYR A 54 -14.80 15.54 -16.03
CA TYR A 54 -15.37 16.87 -16.24
C TYR A 54 -14.58 17.97 -15.51
N MET A 55 -14.72 19.21 -16.00
CA MET A 55 -14.09 20.37 -15.40
C MET A 55 -14.65 20.60 -13.99
N GLY A 56 -13.83 20.42 -12.95
CA GLY A 56 -14.21 20.53 -11.55
C GLY A 56 -14.23 19.20 -10.78
N ASP A 57 -14.13 18.06 -11.46
CA ASP A 57 -14.02 16.76 -10.79
C ASP A 57 -12.65 16.57 -10.16
N ARG A 58 -12.59 15.65 -9.18
CA ARG A 58 -11.34 15.29 -8.52
C ARG A 58 -10.69 14.13 -9.27
N GLY A 59 -9.51 14.38 -9.85
CA GLY A 59 -8.64 13.32 -10.34
C GLY A 59 -8.22 12.36 -9.23
N VAL A 60 -7.79 11.17 -9.63
CA VAL A 60 -7.25 10.15 -8.71
C VAL A 60 -5.81 9.90 -9.08
N ILE A 61 -4.92 9.94 -8.09
CA ILE A 61 -3.51 9.58 -8.29
C ILE A 61 -3.25 8.36 -7.43
N TYR A 62 -2.95 7.25 -8.08
CA TYR A 62 -2.52 6.02 -7.42
C TYR A 62 -1.02 6.03 -7.19
N ASP A 63 -0.57 5.39 -6.12
CA ASP A 63 0.86 5.13 -5.93
C ASP A 63 1.36 4.15 -6.99
N ILE A 64 0.65 3.03 -7.10
CA ILE A 64 0.91 1.95 -8.03
C ILE A 64 -0.42 1.41 -8.54
N TYR A 65 -0.54 1.34 -9.88
CA TYR A 65 -1.70 0.78 -10.54
C TYR A 65 -1.24 -0.15 -11.65
N CYS A 66 -1.71 -1.40 -11.64
CA CYS A 66 -1.32 -2.39 -12.63
C CYS A 66 -2.47 -3.37 -12.94
N THR A 67 -2.35 -4.04 -14.07
CA THR A 67 -3.23 -5.15 -14.48
C THR A 67 -2.42 -6.43 -14.63
N THR A 68 -2.99 -7.56 -14.24
CA THR A 68 -2.42 -8.90 -14.46
C THR A 68 -2.66 -9.39 -15.88
N GLU A 69 -2.06 -10.52 -16.23
CA GLU A 69 -2.29 -11.25 -17.49
C GLU A 69 -3.75 -11.64 -17.71
N ASN A 70 -4.52 -11.81 -16.62
CA ASN A 70 -5.94 -12.18 -16.68
C ASN A 70 -6.89 -10.96 -16.74
N GLY A 71 -6.32 -9.75 -16.70
CA GLY A 71 -7.03 -8.47 -16.70
C GLY A 71 -7.48 -8.00 -15.32
N GLU A 72 -7.13 -8.70 -14.24
CA GLU A 72 -7.42 -8.24 -12.87
C GLU A 72 -6.54 -7.05 -12.52
N GLN A 73 -7.11 -6.06 -11.83
CA GLN A 73 -6.44 -4.80 -11.54
C GLN A 73 -6.03 -4.73 -10.07
N PHE A 74 -4.83 -4.22 -9.81
CA PHE A 74 -4.29 -4.00 -8.47
C PHE A 74 -3.92 -2.53 -8.29
N ILE A 75 -4.49 -1.92 -7.26
CA ILE A 75 -4.11 -0.61 -6.74
C ILE A 75 -3.35 -0.87 -5.45
N VAL A 76 -2.07 -0.47 -5.37
CA VAL A 76 -1.21 -0.71 -4.21
C VAL A 76 -0.73 0.62 -3.66
N GLU A 77 -1.04 0.88 -2.39
CA GLU A 77 -1.00 2.21 -1.78
C GLU A 77 -0.23 2.20 -0.45
N MET A 78 0.66 3.17 -0.24
CA MET A 78 1.35 3.39 1.03
C MET A 78 0.76 4.59 1.76
N GLN A 79 0.28 4.37 2.99
CA GLN A 79 -0.53 5.33 3.72
C GLN A 79 0.10 5.63 5.08
N ASN A 80 0.77 6.78 5.16
CA ASN A 80 1.49 7.21 6.36
C ASN A 80 0.66 7.99 7.37
N ARG A 81 -0.56 8.37 7.00
CA ARG A 81 -1.41 9.24 7.81
C ARG A 81 -2.85 8.79 7.75
N GLN A 82 -3.51 8.79 8.89
CA GLN A 82 -4.95 8.64 8.94
C GLN A 82 -5.62 9.89 8.37
N GLN A 83 -6.61 9.67 7.49
CA GLN A 83 -7.48 10.71 6.96
C GLN A 83 -8.90 10.45 7.48
N VAL A 84 -9.67 11.51 7.69
CA VAL A 84 -11.03 11.43 8.26
C VAL A 84 -11.90 10.41 7.49
N ASN A 85 -11.89 10.48 6.15
CA ASN A 85 -12.70 9.63 5.28
C ASN A 85 -11.84 8.61 4.53
N PHE A 86 -10.91 7.94 5.23
CA PHE A 86 -9.96 7.01 4.62
C PHE A 86 -10.67 5.83 3.93
N ARG A 87 -11.70 5.27 4.55
CA ARG A 87 -12.47 4.13 4.02
C ARG A 87 -13.21 4.51 2.75
N GLU A 88 -13.83 5.68 2.75
CA GLU A 88 -14.57 6.25 1.62
C GLU A 88 -13.62 6.59 0.48
N ARG A 89 -12.39 7.06 0.77
CA ARG A 89 -11.38 7.28 -0.26
C ARG A 89 -10.95 5.97 -0.92
N ALA A 90 -10.70 4.93 -0.13
CA ALA A 90 -10.40 3.60 -0.67
C ALA A 90 -11.54 3.09 -1.56
N LEU A 91 -12.80 3.23 -1.10
CA LEU A 91 -13.99 2.89 -1.89
C LEU A 91 -14.08 3.69 -3.19
N TYR A 92 -13.85 5.01 -3.14
CA TYR A 92 -13.86 5.88 -4.31
C TYR A 92 -12.81 5.46 -5.34
N TYR A 93 -11.59 5.16 -4.88
CA TYR A 93 -10.47 4.71 -5.72
C TYR A 93 -10.83 3.42 -6.46
N LEU A 94 -11.27 2.39 -5.73
CA LEU A 94 -11.59 1.11 -6.34
C LEU A 94 -12.82 1.19 -7.25
N SER A 95 -13.84 1.96 -6.87
CA SER A 95 -15.02 2.20 -7.70
C SER A 95 -14.64 2.87 -9.03
N HIS A 96 -13.67 3.78 -9.01
CA HIS A 96 -13.16 4.44 -10.20
C HIS A 96 -12.39 3.47 -11.11
N ALA A 97 -11.63 2.52 -10.56
CA ALA A 97 -11.00 1.48 -11.37
C ALA A 97 -12.04 0.54 -12.00
N VAL A 98 -13.08 0.16 -11.25
CA VAL A 98 -14.20 -0.64 -11.77
C VAL A 98 -14.93 0.07 -12.91
N SER A 99 -15.30 1.34 -12.73
CA SER A 99 -16.08 2.09 -13.73
C SER A 99 -15.34 2.25 -15.06
N ARG A 100 -14.02 2.41 -15.02
CA ARG A 100 -13.16 2.56 -16.21
C ARG A 100 -13.02 1.30 -17.06
N GLN A 101 -13.44 0.14 -16.56
CA GLN A 101 -13.50 -1.07 -17.39
C GLN A 101 -14.67 -1.05 -18.39
N GLY A 102 -15.55 -0.05 -18.29
CA GLY A 102 -16.63 0.17 -19.23
C GLY A 102 -16.16 0.50 -20.63
N GLU A 103 -16.58 -0.32 -21.60
CA GLU A 103 -16.34 -0.08 -23.02
C GLU A 103 -17.62 0.39 -23.72
N LYS A 104 -17.49 1.26 -24.72
CA LYS A 104 -18.63 1.71 -25.53
C LYS A 104 -19.00 0.63 -26.55
N GLY A 105 -20.30 0.38 -26.70
CA GLY A 105 -20.84 -0.54 -27.71
C GLY A 105 -21.71 -1.62 -27.09
N ALA A 106 -22.51 -2.30 -27.93
CA ALA A 106 -23.46 -3.31 -27.48
C ALA A 106 -22.79 -4.64 -27.04
N ASP A 107 -21.52 -4.83 -27.38
CA ASP A 107 -20.79 -6.07 -27.09
C ASP A 107 -20.27 -6.13 -25.65
N TRP A 108 -20.14 -4.99 -24.98
CA TRP A 108 -19.71 -4.95 -23.59
C TRP A 108 -20.89 -5.28 -22.67
N ARG A 109 -20.91 -6.51 -22.15
CA ARG A 109 -21.99 -7.04 -21.31
C ARG A 109 -21.67 -6.99 -19.81
N PHE A 110 -21.01 -5.93 -19.36
CA PHE A 110 -20.63 -5.73 -17.95
C PHE A 110 -19.75 -6.84 -17.35
N GLY A 111 -18.92 -7.48 -18.19
CA GLY A 111 -17.98 -8.52 -17.79
C GLY A 111 -16.78 -7.96 -17.03
N LEU A 112 -17.00 -7.48 -15.80
CA LEU A 112 -15.98 -6.85 -14.97
C LEU A 112 -14.87 -7.83 -14.58
N LYS A 113 -13.64 -7.34 -14.64
CA LYS A 113 -12.44 -7.94 -14.05
C LYS A 113 -12.34 -7.50 -12.59
N ALA A 114 -11.78 -8.39 -11.76
CA ALA A 114 -11.64 -8.11 -10.34
C ALA A 114 -10.67 -6.95 -10.09
N VAL A 115 -10.99 -6.11 -9.11
CA VAL A 115 -10.16 -5.00 -8.65
C VAL A 115 -9.79 -5.21 -7.18
N TYR A 116 -8.49 -5.20 -6.91
CA TYR A 116 -7.90 -5.35 -5.59
C TYR A 116 -7.27 -4.03 -5.15
N GLY A 117 -7.64 -3.57 -3.96
CA GLY A 117 -6.98 -2.44 -3.30
C GLY A 117 -6.13 -2.94 -2.15
N VAL A 118 -4.81 -2.80 -2.24
CA VAL A 118 -3.86 -3.20 -1.21
C VAL A 118 -3.31 -1.95 -0.54
N PHE A 119 -3.70 -1.73 0.71
CA PHE A 119 -3.37 -0.51 1.45
C PHE A 119 -2.43 -0.84 2.61
N PHE A 120 -1.16 -0.47 2.47
CA PHE A 120 -0.20 -0.48 3.57
C PHE A 120 -0.46 0.73 4.46
N MET A 121 -0.80 0.51 5.73
CA MET A 121 -1.12 1.56 6.69
C MET A 121 -0.02 1.63 7.74
N ASN A 122 0.69 2.75 7.82
CA ASN A 122 1.63 3.06 8.89
C ASN A 122 0.95 3.76 10.08
N PHE A 123 -0.31 3.39 10.32
CA PHE A 123 -1.14 3.84 11.44
C PHE A 123 -2.19 2.77 11.72
N ARG A 124 -2.85 2.87 12.87
CA ARG A 124 -3.94 1.96 13.23
C ARG A 124 -5.28 2.58 12.86
N LEU A 125 -6.15 1.83 12.18
CA LEU A 125 -7.46 2.35 11.81
C LEU A 125 -8.39 2.28 13.03
N GLU A 126 -8.98 3.41 13.41
CA GLU A 126 -9.92 3.45 14.53
C GLU A 126 -11.15 2.58 14.28
N ASN A 127 -11.72 2.05 15.37
CA ASN A 127 -12.95 1.24 15.37
C ASN A 127 -12.85 -0.05 14.55
N MET A 128 -11.67 -0.67 14.53
CA MET A 128 -11.42 -1.98 13.90
C MET A 128 -10.61 -2.87 14.84
N PRO A 129 -10.74 -4.20 14.75
CA PRO A 129 -9.77 -5.10 15.37
C PRO A 129 -8.37 -4.82 14.83
N HIS A 130 -7.42 -4.52 15.73
CA HIS A 130 -6.02 -4.29 15.38
C HIS A 130 -5.33 -5.61 15.02
N LYS A 131 -5.42 -5.98 13.75
CA LYS A 131 -4.75 -7.15 13.16
C LYS A 131 -3.97 -6.73 11.92
N LEU A 132 -2.92 -7.49 11.60
CA LEU A 132 -2.04 -7.20 10.46
C LEU A 132 -2.80 -7.05 9.14
N ARG A 133 -3.74 -7.94 8.84
CA ARG A 133 -4.44 -7.99 7.56
C ARG A 133 -5.94 -8.05 7.77
N THR A 134 -6.66 -7.15 7.10
CA THR A 134 -8.13 -7.14 7.05
C THR A 134 -8.61 -7.07 5.60
N ASP A 135 -9.42 -8.04 5.23
CA ASP A 135 -10.01 -8.14 3.90
C ASP A 135 -11.48 -7.76 3.98
N ILE A 136 -11.91 -6.84 3.12
CA ILE A 136 -13.31 -6.43 2.97
C ILE A 136 -13.79 -6.89 1.59
N VAL A 137 -14.91 -7.60 1.59
CA VAL A 137 -15.50 -8.24 0.40
C VAL A 137 -16.98 -7.86 0.28
N LEU A 138 -17.51 -7.95 -0.94
CA LEU A 138 -18.95 -7.78 -1.19
C LEU A 138 -19.70 -9.07 -0.87
N SER A 139 -20.49 -9.05 0.20
CA SER A 139 -21.22 -10.21 0.72
C SER A 139 -22.68 -9.87 1.01
N ASP A 140 -23.52 -10.91 1.03
CA ASP A 140 -24.86 -10.82 1.57
C ASP A 140 -24.80 -10.46 3.07
N ARG A 141 -25.69 -9.57 3.51
CA ARG A 141 -25.64 -9.01 4.87
C ARG A 141 -25.97 -10.05 5.94
N ASP A 142 -26.93 -10.93 5.66
CA ASP A 142 -27.52 -11.80 6.67
C ASP A 142 -26.83 -13.17 6.72
N THR A 143 -26.40 -13.69 5.56
CA THR A 143 -25.72 -14.98 5.43
C THR A 143 -24.19 -14.87 5.41
N HIS A 144 -23.66 -13.68 5.12
CA HIS A 144 -22.23 -13.44 4.85
C HIS A 144 -21.67 -14.21 3.64
N GLU A 145 -22.52 -14.80 2.80
CA GLU A 145 -22.09 -15.43 1.56
C GLU A 145 -21.55 -14.37 0.60
N GLN A 146 -20.44 -14.67 -0.08
CA GLN A 146 -19.83 -13.73 -1.01
C GLN A 146 -20.75 -13.55 -2.23
N PHE A 147 -21.20 -12.31 -2.43
CA PHE A 147 -22.05 -11.94 -3.55
C PHE A 147 -21.24 -11.77 -4.85
N SER A 148 -20.03 -11.22 -4.73
CA SER A 148 -19.12 -11.02 -5.86
C SER A 148 -17.66 -11.02 -5.42
N ASP A 149 -16.81 -11.56 -6.28
CA ASP A 149 -15.34 -11.58 -6.15
C ASP A 149 -14.67 -10.42 -6.91
N LYS A 150 -15.44 -9.52 -7.52
CA LYS A 150 -14.91 -8.47 -8.40
C LYS A 150 -14.33 -7.25 -7.67
N LEU A 151 -14.53 -7.14 -6.36
CA LEU A 151 -14.06 -6.00 -5.58
C LEU A 151 -13.55 -6.47 -4.21
N ARG A 152 -12.27 -6.22 -3.91
CA ARG A 152 -11.67 -6.58 -2.62
C ARG A 152 -10.75 -5.48 -2.10
N PHE A 153 -10.95 -5.11 -0.85
CA PHE A 153 -10.05 -4.21 -0.13
C PHE A 153 -9.22 -5.03 0.85
N ILE A 154 -7.90 -4.82 0.84
CA ILE A 154 -6.95 -5.50 1.70
C ILE A 154 -6.18 -4.42 2.46
N PHE A 155 -6.50 -4.26 3.73
CA PHE A 155 -5.85 -3.31 4.62
C PHE A 155 -4.76 -4.03 5.41
N ILE A 156 -3.52 -3.55 5.28
CA ILE A 156 -2.33 -4.09 5.95
C ILE A 156 -1.89 -3.09 7.02
N GLU A 157 -2.25 -3.35 8.27
CA GLU A 157 -1.92 -2.49 9.42
C GLU A 157 -0.52 -2.82 9.96
N LEU A 158 0.48 -2.07 9.51
CA LEU A 158 1.89 -2.31 9.84
C LEU A 158 2.20 -2.16 11.35
N PRO A 159 1.59 -1.24 12.11
CA PRO A 159 1.76 -1.17 13.57
C PRO A 159 1.20 -2.38 14.33
N SER A 160 0.43 -3.25 13.66
CA SER A 160 -0.05 -4.52 14.22
C SER A 160 0.88 -5.70 13.94
N PHE A 161 1.95 -5.51 13.16
CA PHE A 161 3.02 -6.48 13.00
C PHE A 161 4.05 -6.32 14.12
N THR A 162 4.22 -7.31 14.99
CA THR A 162 5.18 -7.24 16.13
C THR A 162 6.20 -8.37 16.13
N LYS A 163 6.26 -9.16 15.06
CA LYS A 163 7.18 -10.29 14.95
C LYS A 163 8.61 -9.82 14.66
N GLU A 164 9.58 -10.52 15.24
CA GLU A 164 11.00 -10.40 14.94
C GLU A 164 11.41 -11.27 13.72
N GLU A 165 12.66 -11.14 13.25
CA GLU A 165 13.17 -11.80 12.04
C GLU A 165 12.94 -13.33 12.09
N GLU A 166 13.24 -13.95 13.23
CA GLU A 166 13.16 -15.41 13.41
C GLU A 166 11.73 -15.93 13.53
N GLU A 167 10.77 -15.07 13.87
CA GLU A 167 9.35 -15.42 14.04
C GLU A 167 8.56 -15.39 12.73
N CYS A 168 9.18 -14.93 11.64
CA CYS A 168 8.57 -14.82 10.31
C CYS A 168 8.50 -16.20 9.62
N VAL A 169 7.30 -16.79 9.61
CA VAL A 169 7.05 -18.14 9.09
C VAL A 169 6.65 -18.13 7.63
N THR A 170 5.78 -17.20 7.23
CA THR A 170 5.30 -17.07 5.84
C THR A 170 6.12 -16.05 5.05
N ASP A 171 6.14 -16.16 3.72
CA ASP A 171 6.81 -15.17 2.88
C ASP A 171 6.12 -13.80 2.93
N PHE A 172 4.78 -13.77 3.11
CA PHE A 172 4.07 -12.54 3.40
C PHE A 172 4.60 -11.85 4.67
N GLU A 173 4.77 -12.59 5.77
CA GLU A 173 5.35 -12.04 7.00
C GLU A 173 6.78 -11.54 6.81
N ARG A 174 7.59 -12.23 6.00
CA ARG A 174 8.95 -11.80 5.66
C ARG A 174 8.95 -10.48 4.88
N TRP A 175 8.05 -10.34 3.91
CA TRP A 175 7.84 -9.08 3.21
C TRP A 175 7.46 -7.95 4.16
N ILE A 176 6.48 -8.18 5.05
CA ILE A 176 6.07 -7.17 6.03
C ILE A 176 7.22 -6.81 6.97
N TYR A 177 7.97 -7.79 7.47
CA TYR A 177 9.14 -7.55 8.32
C TYR A 177 10.19 -6.70 7.61
N VAL A 178 10.53 -7.06 6.37
CA VAL A 178 11.52 -6.33 5.56
C VAL A 178 11.05 -4.91 5.33
N LEU A 179 9.83 -4.69 4.82
CA LEU A 179 9.32 -3.35 4.51
C LEU A 179 9.23 -2.47 5.77
N LYS A 180 8.76 -3.03 6.89
CA LYS A 180 8.59 -2.28 8.14
C LYS A 180 9.93 -1.86 8.74
N ASN A 181 10.95 -2.71 8.67
CA ASN A 181 12.23 -2.48 9.35
C ASN A 181 13.34 -1.95 8.43
N MET A 182 13.08 -1.82 7.12
CA MET A 182 14.10 -1.60 6.08
C MET A 182 15.11 -0.47 6.39
N GLU A 183 14.64 0.68 6.87
CA GLU A 183 15.52 1.83 7.19
C GLU A 183 16.57 1.50 8.27
N THR A 184 16.25 0.55 9.16
CA THR A 184 17.10 0.15 10.30
C THR A 184 17.94 -1.10 10.03
N LEU A 185 17.71 -1.80 8.92
CA LEU A 185 18.42 -3.02 8.58
C LEU A 185 19.87 -2.73 8.16
N ASN A 186 20.81 -3.46 8.74
CA ASN A 186 22.23 -3.45 8.33
C ASN A 186 22.54 -4.48 7.22
N ARG A 187 21.71 -5.53 7.12
CA ARG A 187 21.76 -6.56 6.09
C ARG A 187 20.35 -6.87 5.62
N MET A 188 20.18 -7.26 4.36
CA MET A 188 18.90 -7.78 3.91
C MET A 188 18.70 -9.22 4.47
N PRO A 189 17.64 -9.47 5.25
CA PRO A 189 17.32 -10.80 5.75
C PRO A 189 16.71 -11.68 4.65
N PHE A 190 16.46 -12.95 4.97
CA PHE A 190 15.71 -13.91 4.14
C PHE A 190 16.23 -14.21 2.73
N LYS A 191 17.38 -13.69 2.31
CA LYS A 191 18.03 -14.00 1.03
C LYS A 191 18.19 -15.50 0.75
N ALA A 192 18.58 -16.26 1.79
CA ALA A 192 18.70 -17.71 1.70
C ALA A 192 17.34 -18.46 1.63
N ARG A 193 16.23 -17.77 1.92
CA ARG A 193 14.87 -18.32 1.83
C ARG A 193 14.24 -18.05 0.48
N LYS A 194 14.41 -16.84 -0.05
CA LYS A 194 13.79 -16.39 -1.29
C LYS A 194 14.71 -15.40 -2.03
N SER A 195 15.04 -15.72 -3.28
CA SER A 195 15.97 -14.95 -4.11
C SER A 195 15.49 -13.53 -4.41
N VAL A 196 14.18 -13.29 -4.31
CA VAL A 196 13.58 -11.95 -4.46
C VAL A 196 14.21 -10.93 -3.50
N PHE A 197 14.59 -11.34 -2.29
CA PHE A 197 15.24 -10.46 -1.32
C PHE A 197 16.68 -10.11 -1.70
N GLU A 198 17.37 -10.95 -2.48
CA GLU A 198 18.67 -10.59 -3.05
C GLU A 198 18.54 -9.51 -4.11
N LYS A 199 17.48 -9.60 -4.94
CA LYS A 199 17.18 -8.57 -5.93
C LYS A 199 16.77 -7.27 -5.25
N LEU A 200 15.90 -7.35 -4.24
CA LEU A 200 15.48 -6.21 -3.43
C LEU A 200 16.70 -5.48 -2.85
N GLU A 201 17.64 -6.20 -2.22
CA GLU A 201 18.87 -5.60 -1.65
C GLU A 201 19.62 -4.73 -2.65
N LYS A 202 19.76 -5.19 -3.91
CA LYS A 202 20.44 -4.45 -4.97
C LYS A 202 19.69 -3.19 -5.40
N ILE A 203 18.37 -3.20 -5.34
CA ILE A 203 17.51 -2.07 -5.76
C ILE A 203 17.43 -1.00 -4.67
N VAL A 204 17.39 -1.42 -3.40
CA VAL A 204 17.16 -0.51 -2.27
C VAL A 204 18.43 -0.03 -1.57
N ASP A 205 19.62 -0.47 -2.00
CA ASP A 205 20.89 0.01 -1.46
C ASP A 205 21.06 1.50 -1.79
N ILE A 206 21.07 2.34 -0.76
CA ILE A 206 21.22 3.78 -0.87
C ILE A 206 22.57 4.15 -1.51
N ALA A 207 23.62 3.35 -1.31
CA ALA A 207 24.93 3.59 -1.90
C ALA A 207 24.94 3.37 -3.42
N SER A 208 23.96 2.65 -3.96
CA SER A 208 23.84 2.38 -5.39
C SER A 208 23.10 3.46 -6.16
N LEU A 209 22.46 4.41 -5.46
CA LEU A 209 21.70 5.50 -6.09
C LEU A 209 22.62 6.45 -6.86
N SER A 210 22.21 6.81 -8.07
CA SER A 210 22.82 7.94 -8.78
C SER A 210 22.65 9.24 -7.99
N LYS A 211 23.45 10.27 -8.29
CA LYS A 211 23.35 11.57 -7.63
C LYS A 211 21.94 12.16 -7.70
N GLU A 212 21.28 12.04 -8.87
CA GLU A 212 19.93 12.57 -9.07
C GLU A 212 18.88 11.79 -8.28
N GLU A 213 18.95 10.45 -8.30
CA GLU A 213 18.06 9.61 -7.51
C GLU A 213 18.25 9.85 -6.01
N ARG A 214 19.50 10.02 -5.59
CA ARG A 214 19.83 10.31 -4.20
C ARG A 214 19.25 11.64 -3.75
N MET A 215 19.33 12.69 -4.57
CA MET A 215 18.71 13.98 -4.27
C MET A 215 17.19 13.87 -4.11
N LYS A 216 16.51 13.18 -5.05
CA LYS A 216 15.05 12.96 -4.96
C LYS A 216 14.68 12.14 -3.73
N TYR A 217 15.47 11.12 -3.41
CA TYR A 217 15.26 10.30 -2.23
C TYR A 217 15.44 11.09 -0.93
N ASP A 218 16.53 11.85 -0.80
CA ASP A 218 16.80 12.66 0.39
C ASP A 218 15.71 13.73 0.60
N GLU A 219 15.20 14.33 -0.48
CA GLU A 219 14.03 15.23 -0.43
C GLU A 219 12.78 14.49 0.04
N SER A 220 12.49 13.29 -0.48
CA SER A 220 11.34 12.49 -0.05
C SER A 220 11.40 12.11 1.43
N ILE A 221 12.61 11.86 1.96
CA ILE A 221 12.85 11.57 3.38
C ILE A 221 12.58 12.80 4.22
N LYS A 222 13.03 13.97 3.78
CA LYS A 222 12.75 15.23 4.45
C LYS A 222 11.25 15.47 4.54
N VAL A 223 10.53 15.37 3.42
CA VAL A 223 9.07 15.54 3.36
C VAL A 223 8.37 14.56 4.30
N TYR A 224 8.79 13.29 4.30
CA TYR A 224 8.24 12.27 5.18
C TYR A 224 8.46 12.60 6.67
N ARG A 225 9.69 13.01 7.05
CA ARG A 225 10.03 13.36 8.44
C ARG A 225 9.34 14.63 8.92
N ASP A 226 9.31 15.68 8.10
CA ASP A 226 8.55 16.90 8.37
C ASP A 226 7.07 16.57 8.58
N SER A 227 6.58 15.59 7.80
CA SER A 227 5.24 15.08 7.95
C SER A 227 5.00 14.39 9.31
N LEU A 228 5.91 13.52 9.76
CA LEU A 228 5.79 12.86 11.06
C LEU A 228 5.78 13.87 12.22
N VAL A 229 6.72 14.84 12.20
CA VAL A 229 6.82 15.86 13.24
C VAL A 229 5.56 16.72 13.31
N THR A 230 4.98 17.09 12.16
CA THR A 230 3.73 17.85 12.10
C THR A 230 2.56 17.08 12.72
N MET A 231 2.47 15.77 12.47
CA MET A 231 1.42 14.93 13.06
C MET A 231 1.59 14.78 14.56
N GLU A 232 2.82 14.52 15.02
CA GLU A 232 3.11 14.41 16.45
C GLU A 232 2.72 15.69 17.20
N PHE A 233 3.05 16.87 16.63
CA PHE A 233 2.65 18.16 17.20
C PHE A 233 1.12 18.30 17.26
N ALA A 234 0.40 17.93 16.19
CA ALA A 234 -1.06 17.98 16.15
C ALA A 234 -1.71 17.06 17.20
N GLU A 235 -1.18 15.84 17.38
CA GLU A 235 -1.65 14.90 18.41
C GLU A 235 -1.41 15.43 19.82
N GLN A 236 -0.21 15.95 20.10
CA GLN A 236 0.12 16.54 21.41
C GLN A 236 -0.79 17.73 21.72
N LYS A 237 -1.02 18.61 20.75
CA LYS A 237 -1.92 19.75 20.88
C LYS A 237 -3.36 19.32 21.14
N GLY A 238 -3.88 18.36 20.37
CA GLY A 238 -5.24 17.83 20.54
C GLY A 238 -5.45 17.18 21.91
N ARG A 239 -4.44 16.46 22.44
CA ARG A 239 -4.48 15.91 23.80
C ARG A 239 -4.50 17.01 24.87
N ALA A 240 -3.71 18.06 24.70
CA ALA A 240 -3.67 19.18 25.65
C ALA A 240 -4.99 19.96 25.67
N GLU A 241 -5.56 20.26 24.51
CA GLU A 241 -6.87 20.94 24.39
C GLU A 241 -8.00 20.08 24.97
N GLY A 242 -8.02 18.77 24.69
CA GLY A 242 -9.00 17.85 25.26
C GLY A 242 -8.93 17.75 26.80
N LEU A 243 -7.71 17.78 27.36
CA LEU A 243 -7.51 17.80 28.82
C LEU A 243 -8.03 19.12 29.43
N ALA A 244 -7.72 20.25 28.81
CA ALA A 244 -8.17 21.57 29.26
C ALA A 244 -9.70 21.70 29.21
N GLU A 245 -10.34 21.24 28.13
CA GLU A 245 -11.81 21.21 28.03
C GLU A 245 -12.44 20.28 29.06
N GLY A 246 -11.84 19.11 29.30
CA GLY A 246 -12.30 18.17 30.32
C GLY A 246 -12.25 18.77 31.73
N MET A 247 -11.19 19.51 32.05
CA MET A 247 -11.07 20.26 33.31
C MET A 247 -12.05 21.43 33.41
N ALA A 248 -12.41 22.07 32.30
CA ALA A 248 -13.35 23.18 32.29
C ALA A 248 -14.83 22.73 32.39
N LYS A 249 -15.15 21.50 31.98
CA LYS A 249 -16.50 20.93 31.97
C LYS A 249 -16.82 20.05 33.19
N GLY A 250 -15.83 19.73 34.02
CA GLY A 250 -15.96 18.97 35.28
C GLY A 250 -15.85 19.87 36.50
#